data_AF-A0A6P2D961-F1
#
_entry.id   AF-A0A6P2D961-F1
#
_cell.length_a   1.000
_cell.length_b   1.000
_cell.length_c   1.000
_cell.angle_alpha   90.00
_cell.angle_beta   90.00
_cell.angle_gamma   90.00
#
_symmetry.space_group_name_H-M   'P 1'
#
loop_
_entity.id
_entity.type
_entity.pdbx_description
1 polymer ?
#
loop_
_entity_poly.entity_id
_entity_poly.type
_entity_poly.pdbx_seq_one_letter_code
_entity_poly.pdbx_strand_id
1 'polypeptide(L)'
;MLSRRTFRMFAPLAGGALLTAAALTGSEPVAGADALLPTPDQLMDQMTKDLEKDVPPDVDTALKKRFEGAKRFAEVQLLFDILSWRTFVALSRPTGPDNRPLFDGWKTDEDAFPPDGSEPAPWGQPGRANLRLLGSKKVKPGDRALVHLSSVGRVGLEPRREPGPISQTEVPQAFSNPIWDQNGFMVRYEILLNEDEYNYVRDNKLYNVPGQIDFTAAGKTVCFPYGAFPGDTLAPVGLGRDCKPGTTGAIELKLAWKVLKAGVDLPERFLTARAKITNFVDSAYTPKEFQEVTVGLVGMHIAHKTKSSPQWVWSTFAHVDNLQTNDLETFNGKPIPTLFNNPQKPYLAVNSPSQKQEPFSDGQNPTQVTQLVPTPKATQELNRRAQAALGTKSDKKFAVLRYYELLGTQWPTQPGAAPTPGGPATAPGSVTNKSGGKPVPTFLVNPIMETYFQAGNQPATNQEEGNPPDATPIFATESCIGCHSSAPTAYSTIPGPPRRVVSGPQLSGDFSWLLSQRAKFPAPAAPKE
;
A
#
# COMPACT_ATOMS: atom_id res chain seq x y z
N MET A 1 77.66 24.64 -39.98
CA MET A 1 78.16 23.30 -40.38
C MET A 1 76.93 22.40 -40.45
N LEU A 2 76.40 22.02 -41.63
CA LEU A 2 76.88 20.96 -42.53
C LEU A 2 77.04 19.58 -41.82
N SER A 3 76.52 18.44 -42.33
CA SER A 3 75.63 18.19 -43.49
C SER A 3 75.19 16.71 -43.56
N ARG A 4 74.06 16.40 -44.25
CA ARG A 4 73.70 15.09 -44.91
C ARG A 4 73.48 13.89 -43.96
N ARG A 5 72.70 12.82 -44.23
CA ARG A 5 72.24 12.02 -45.41
C ARG A 5 70.86 11.40 -45.03
N THR A 6 69.93 10.90 -45.87
CA THR A 6 69.59 10.97 -47.32
C THR A 6 68.16 10.43 -47.52
N PHE A 7 67.56 10.53 -48.72
CA PHE A 7 66.21 10.03 -49.07
C PHE A 7 66.25 8.77 -49.98
N ARG A 8 65.20 7.92 -49.89
CA ARG A 8 64.61 6.96 -50.88
C ARG A 8 64.32 5.58 -50.23
N MET A 9 63.06 5.15 -50.06
CA MET A 9 62.03 4.76 -51.04
C MET A 9 62.24 3.33 -51.58
N PHE A 10 61.41 2.39 -51.11
CA PHE A 10 61.02 1.16 -51.84
C PHE A 10 59.69 0.60 -51.28
N ALA A 11 58.87 0.10 -52.19
CA ALA A 11 57.66 -0.71 -51.98
C ALA A 11 57.44 -1.52 -53.29
N PRO A 12 56.52 -2.50 -53.34
CA PRO A 12 55.97 -3.36 -52.29
C PRO A 12 56.27 -4.86 -52.60
N LEU A 13 55.77 -5.80 -51.78
CA LEU A 13 55.48 -7.16 -52.26
C LEU A 13 54.27 -7.71 -51.51
N ALA A 14 53.27 -8.21 -52.26
CA ALA A 14 52.01 -8.70 -51.73
C ALA A 14 52.08 -10.20 -51.43
N GLY A 15 51.60 -10.61 -50.27
CA GLY A 15 51.29 -12.00 -49.93
C GLY A 15 49.80 -12.12 -49.62
N GLY A 16 49.01 -12.58 -50.59
CA GLY A 16 47.58 -12.75 -50.43
C GLY A 16 47.22 -14.05 -49.72
N ALA A 17 46.35 -13.98 -48.72
CA ALA A 17 45.60 -15.12 -48.21
C ALA A 17 44.14 -14.99 -48.66
N LEU A 18 43.62 -15.98 -49.39
CA LEU A 18 42.21 -15.99 -49.80
C LEU A 18 41.33 -16.24 -48.58
N LEU A 19 40.49 -15.27 -48.23
CA LEU A 19 39.28 -15.50 -47.45
C LEU A 19 38.12 -15.73 -48.42
N THR A 20 37.75 -16.99 -48.61
CA THR A 20 36.58 -17.40 -49.40
C THR A 20 35.31 -16.87 -48.75
N ALA A 21 34.65 -15.90 -49.39
CA ALA A 21 33.33 -15.44 -49.00
C ALA A 21 32.29 -16.53 -49.28
N ALA A 22 31.94 -17.32 -48.27
CA ALA A 22 30.80 -18.22 -48.33
C ALA A 22 29.50 -17.41 -48.23
N ALA A 23 28.75 -17.34 -49.33
CA ALA A 23 27.43 -16.74 -49.33
C ALA A 23 26.44 -17.64 -48.57
N LEU A 24 26.25 -17.37 -47.27
CA LEU A 24 25.17 -17.96 -46.49
C LEU A 24 23.87 -17.20 -46.73
N THR A 25 23.10 -17.65 -47.72
CA THR A 25 21.68 -17.31 -47.84
C THR A 25 20.89 -18.02 -46.74
N GLY A 26 20.44 -17.27 -45.74
CA GLY A 26 19.66 -17.78 -44.62
C GLY A 26 19.87 -16.90 -43.37
N SER A 27 18.86 -16.23 -42.81
CA SER A 27 17.46 -16.11 -43.20
C SER A 27 16.98 -14.68 -42.94
N GLU A 28 15.91 -14.24 -43.62
CA GLU A 28 15.14 -13.10 -43.14
C GLU A 28 14.72 -13.33 -41.67
N PRO A 29 14.55 -12.28 -40.85
CA PRO A 29 13.99 -12.44 -39.52
C PRO A 29 12.58 -13.03 -39.69
N VAL A 30 12.41 -14.28 -39.26
CA VAL A 30 11.13 -14.99 -39.38
C VAL A 30 10.07 -14.16 -38.66
N ALA A 31 9.11 -13.65 -39.44
CA ALA A 31 7.90 -13.02 -38.95
C ALA A 31 7.06 -14.08 -38.21
N GLY A 32 7.42 -14.33 -36.94
CA GLY A 32 6.88 -15.42 -36.14
C GLY A 32 7.35 -15.44 -34.67
N ALA A 33 8.18 -14.48 -34.23
CA ALA A 33 8.52 -14.32 -32.81
C ALA A 33 7.41 -13.61 -32.00
N ASP A 34 6.57 -12.82 -32.67
CA ASP A 34 5.26 -12.42 -32.14
C ASP A 34 4.28 -13.58 -32.27
N ALA A 35 4.40 -14.57 -31.37
CA ALA A 35 3.21 -15.28 -30.93
C ALA A 35 2.21 -14.22 -30.46
N LEU A 36 1.03 -14.13 -31.07
CA LEU A 36 0.11 -13.00 -30.92
C LEU A 36 -0.08 -12.62 -29.44
N LEU A 37 0.50 -11.48 -29.06
CA LEU A 37 0.38 -10.94 -27.71
C LEU A 37 -1.10 -10.59 -27.45
N PRO A 38 -1.69 -11.02 -26.31
CA PRO A 38 -3.11 -10.83 -26.07
C PRO A 38 -3.52 -9.36 -26.13
N THR A 39 -4.73 -9.10 -26.61
CA THR A 39 -5.33 -7.77 -26.61
C THR A 39 -5.77 -7.37 -25.20
N PRO A 40 -5.93 -6.07 -24.92
CA PRO A 40 -6.53 -5.62 -23.66
C PRO A 40 -7.89 -6.28 -23.37
N ASP A 41 -8.76 -6.41 -24.37
CA ASP A 41 -10.04 -7.13 -24.23
C ASP A 41 -9.85 -8.59 -23.82
N GLN A 42 -8.93 -9.33 -24.45
CA GLN A 42 -8.65 -10.73 -24.09
C GLN A 42 -8.14 -10.85 -22.64
N LEU A 43 -7.33 -9.90 -22.16
CA LEU A 43 -6.86 -9.86 -20.77
C LEU A 43 -8.01 -9.57 -19.79
N MET A 44 -8.88 -8.61 -20.10
CA MET A 44 -10.02 -8.24 -19.26
C MET A 44 -11.09 -9.35 -19.23
N ASP A 45 -11.38 -9.97 -20.38
CA ASP A 45 -12.28 -11.11 -20.49
C ASP A 45 -11.71 -12.36 -19.78
N GLN A 46 -10.39 -12.50 -19.70
CA GLN A 46 -9.76 -13.55 -18.89
C GLN A 46 -9.82 -13.22 -17.39
N MET A 47 -9.59 -11.96 -16.99
CA MET A 47 -9.75 -11.52 -15.60
C MET A 47 -11.16 -11.81 -15.09
N THR A 48 -12.22 -11.46 -15.84
CA THR A 48 -13.61 -11.65 -15.40
C THR A 48 -13.99 -13.12 -15.16
N LYS A 49 -13.40 -14.06 -15.92
CA LYS A 49 -13.51 -15.52 -15.68
C LYS A 49 -12.73 -15.97 -14.43
N ASP A 50 -11.67 -15.25 -14.08
CA ASP A 50 -10.71 -15.59 -13.04
C ASP A 50 -10.94 -14.87 -11.71
N LEU A 51 -12.02 -14.09 -11.57
CA LEU A 51 -12.37 -13.36 -10.33
C LEU A 51 -12.64 -14.28 -9.13
N GLU A 52 -13.07 -15.53 -9.35
CA GLU A 52 -13.36 -16.49 -8.27
C GLU A 52 -12.16 -17.40 -7.91
N LYS A 53 -11.03 -17.25 -8.62
CA LYS A 53 -9.78 -17.92 -8.27
C LYS A 53 -9.13 -17.24 -7.07
N ASP A 54 -8.24 -17.96 -6.40
CA ASP A 54 -7.48 -17.42 -5.28
C ASP A 54 -6.47 -16.34 -5.70
N VAL A 55 -5.89 -15.67 -4.70
CA VAL A 55 -4.94 -14.57 -4.88
C VAL A 55 -3.79 -15.00 -5.80
N PRO A 56 -3.55 -14.33 -6.93
CA PRO A 56 -2.40 -14.64 -7.77
C PRO A 56 -1.12 -14.25 -7.03
N PRO A 57 -0.07 -15.10 -6.98
CA PRO A 57 1.16 -14.77 -6.25
C PRO A 57 2.00 -13.67 -6.92
N ASP A 58 1.82 -13.44 -8.22
CA ASP A 58 2.45 -12.36 -9.00
C ASP A 58 1.65 -12.08 -10.28
N VAL A 59 2.10 -11.13 -11.11
CA VAL A 59 1.75 -11.05 -12.53
C VAL A 59 2.43 -12.16 -13.34
N ASP A 60 1.90 -12.51 -14.52
CA ASP A 60 2.62 -13.38 -15.47
C ASP A 60 3.90 -12.67 -15.94
N THR A 61 5.03 -13.09 -15.38
CA THR A 61 6.34 -12.46 -15.60
C THR A 61 6.88 -12.70 -17.02
N ALA A 62 6.49 -13.81 -17.66
CA ALA A 62 6.86 -14.10 -19.04
C ALA A 62 6.06 -13.24 -20.03
N LEU A 63 4.75 -13.07 -19.80
CA LEU A 63 3.90 -12.18 -20.57
C LEU A 63 4.30 -10.70 -20.38
N LYS A 64 4.55 -10.27 -19.14
CA LYS A 64 5.11 -8.94 -18.82
C LYS A 64 6.37 -8.66 -19.65
N LYS A 65 7.36 -9.56 -19.61
CA LYS A 65 8.62 -9.40 -20.35
C LYS A 65 8.41 -9.29 -21.87
N ARG A 66 7.41 -10.01 -22.43
CA ARG A 66 7.06 -9.91 -23.86
C ARG A 66 6.41 -8.56 -24.20
N PHE A 67 5.49 -8.06 -23.37
CA PHE A 67 4.94 -6.71 -23.54
C PHE A 67 6.00 -5.61 -23.42
N GLU A 68 6.94 -5.74 -22.47
CA GLU A 68 8.06 -4.81 -22.32
C GLU A 68 8.99 -4.82 -23.54
N GLY A 69 9.31 -6.00 -24.08
CA GLY A 69 10.06 -6.13 -25.33
C GLY A 69 9.35 -5.49 -26.53
N ALA A 70 8.02 -5.59 -26.58
CA ALA A 70 7.16 -4.93 -27.57
C ALA A 70 6.86 -3.44 -27.25
N LYS A 71 7.40 -2.88 -26.15
CA LYS A 71 7.12 -1.51 -25.66
C LYS A 71 5.64 -1.21 -25.38
N ARG A 72 4.83 -2.25 -25.12
CA ARG A 72 3.39 -2.21 -24.81
C ARG A 72 3.16 -1.96 -23.32
N PHE A 73 3.64 -0.80 -22.82
CA PHE A 73 3.70 -0.49 -21.39
C PHE A 73 2.32 -0.28 -20.75
N ALA A 74 1.31 0.17 -21.50
CA ALA A 74 -0.05 0.29 -21.01
C ALA A 74 -0.66 -1.09 -20.68
N GLU A 75 -0.32 -2.11 -21.47
CA GLU A 75 -0.71 -3.49 -21.20
C GLU A 75 0.07 -4.11 -20.06
N VAL A 76 1.32 -3.68 -19.80
CA VAL A 76 2.03 -4.05 -18.57
C VAL A 76 1.30 -3.47 -17.34
N GLN A 77 0.91 -2.20 -17.36
CA GLN A 77 0.09 -1.62 -16.29
C GLN A 77 -1.23 -2.40 -16.10
N LEU A 78 -1.89 -2.77 -17.21
CA LEU A 78 -3.12 -3.58 -17.17
C LEU A 78 -2.92 -4.95 -16.47
N LEU A 79 -1.74 -5.59 -16.60
CA LEU A 79 -1.45 -6.82 -15.85
C LEU A 79 -1.43 -6.58 -14.32
N PHE A 80 -0.90 -5.44 -13.87
CA PHE A 80 -0.90 -5.07 -12.45
C PHE A 80 -2.28 -4.64 -11.96
N ASP A 81 -3.03 -3.87 -12.75
CA ASP A 81 -4.42 -3.52 -12.41
C ASP A 81 -5.32 -4.80 -12.34
N ILE A 82 -5.06 -5.80 -13.20
CA ILE A 82 -5.70 -7.14 -13.16
C ILE A 82 -5.29 -7.93 -11.91
N LEU A 83 -4.01 -7.92 -11.54
CA LEU A 83 -3.54 -8.52 -10.28
C LEU A 83 -4.30 -7.90 -9.09
N SER A 84 -4.37 -6.57 -9.03
CA SER A 84 -5.08 -5.84 -8.00
C SER A 84 -6.56 -6.20 -7.90
N TRP A 85 -7.29 -6.25 -9.02
CA TRP A 85 -8.70 -6.67 -9.04
C TRP A 85 -8.89 -8.12 -8.60
N ARG A 86 -8.03 -9.04 -9.05
CA ARG A 86 -8.09 -10.45 -8.63
C ARG A 86 -7.76 -10.62 -7.15
N THR A 87 -6.76 -9.90 -6.63
CA THR A 87 -6.44 -9.91 -5.19
C THR A 87 -7.56 -9.30 -4.36
N PHE A 88 -8.10 -8.13 -4.74
CA PHE A 88 -9.24 -7.51 -4.05
C PHE A 88 -10.44 -8.46 -3.96
N VAL A 89 -10.81 -9.10 -5.08
CA VAL A 89 -11.94 -10.04 -5.07
C VAL A 89 -11.61 -11.32 -4.32
N ALA A 90 -10.44 -11.93 -4.51
CA ALA A 90 -10.08 -13.16 -3.80
C ALA A 90 -10.04 -12.97 -2.27
N LEU A 91 -9.62 -11.80 -1.79
CA LEU A 91 -9.59 -11.44 -0.37
C LEU A 91 -10.98 -11.04 0.16
N SER A 92 -11.76 -10.28 -0.61
CA SER A 92 -13.03 -9.68 -0.16
C SER A 92 -14.25 -10.55 -0.42
N ARG A 93 -14.18 -11.51 -1.35
CA ARG A 93 -15.30 -12.41 -1.66
C ARG A 93 -15.65 -13.21 -0.40
N PRO A 94 -16.95 -13.28 -0.04
CA PRO A 94 -17.37 -14.15 1.05
C PRO A 94 -17.08 -15.62 0.72
N THR A 95 -16.43 -16.32 1.63
CA THR A 95 -16.13 -17.76 1.50
C THR A 95 -16.39 -18.50 2.81
N GLY A 96 -16.35 -19.84 2.74
CA GLY A 96 -16.45 -20.72 3.89
C GLY A 96 -17.83 -20.78 4.56
N PRO A 97 -17.97 -21.56 5.64
CA PRO A 97 -19.25 -21.79 6.31
C PRO A 97 -19.89 -20.51 6.89
N ASP A 98 -19.08 -19.57 7.37
CA ASP A 98 -19.54 -18.32 7.98
C ASP A 98 -19.91 -17.25 6.95
N ASN A 99 -19.60 -17.47 5.66
CA ASN A 99 -19.92 -16.57 4.55
C ASN A 99 -19.38 -15.14 4.80
N ARG A 100 -18.05 -15.05 4.97
CA ARG A 100 -17.24 -13.87 5.34
C ARG A 100 -16.05 -13.68 4.39
N PRO A 101 -15.51 -12.46 4.23
CA PRO A 101 -14.24 -12.21 3.54
C PRO A 101 -13.10 -13.09 4.05
N LEU A 102 -12.15 -13.45 3.18
CA LEU A 102 -10.96 -14.22 3.58
C LEU A 102 -10.11 -13.44 4.59
N PHE A 103 -10.06 -12.11 4.47
CA PHE A 103 -9.32 -11.26 5.39
C PHE A 103 -9.93 -11.15 6.80
N ASP A 104 -11.17 -11.62 7.04
CA ASP A 104 -11.72 -11.74 8.41
C ASP A 104 -10.89 -12.70 9.29
N GLY A 105 -10.13 -13.62 8.69
CA GLY A 105 -9.25 -14.56 9.39
C GLY A 105 -7.82 -14.08 9.62
N TRP A 106 -7.47 -12.86 9.17
CA TRP A 106 -6.11 -12.33 9.22
C TRP A 106 -5.79 -11.69 10.57
N LYS A 107 -4.51 -11.44 10.84
CA LYS A 107 -4.03 -10.89 12.11
C LYS A 107 -4.00 -9.38 12.08
N THR A 108 -4.37 -8.73 13.18
CA THR A 108 -4.19 -7.27 13.28
C THR A 108 -2.72 -6.90 13.49
N ASP A 109 -2.41 -5.64 13.25
CA ASP A 109 -1.19 -5.01 13.71
C ASP A 109 -0.97 -5.13 15.24
N GLU A 110 -2.01 -5.05 16.07
CA GLU A 110 -1.89 -5.28 17.53
C GLU A 110 -1.64 -6.76 17.90
N ASP A 111 -2.11 -7.71 17.08
CA ASP A 111 -1.76 -9.14 17.21
C ASP A 111 -0.30 -9.41 16.83
N ALA A 112 0.24 -8.66 15.87
CA ALA A 112 1.62 -8.78 15.38
C ALA A 112 2.62 -8.01 16.24
N PHE A 113 2.19 -6.90 16.86
CA PHE A 113 3.00 -6.03 17.71
C PHE A 113 2.29 -5.80 19.06
N PRO A 114 2.32 -6.78 19.98
CA PRO A 114 1.65 -6.68 21.28
C PRO A 114 2.02 -5.38 22.02
N PRO A 115 1.04 -4.62 22.56
CA PRO A 115 1.30 -3.33 23.25
C PRO A 115 2.15 -3.39 24.53
N ASP A 116 2.60 -4.58 24.94
CA ASP A 116 3.53 -4.85 26.04
C ASP A 116 4.91 -5.36 25.57
N GLY A 117 5.15 -5.40 24.25
CA GLY A 117 6.38 -5.86 23.60
C GLY A 117 6.67 -7.36 23.72
N SER A 118 5.72 -8.16 24.21
CA SER A 118 5.88 -9.61 24.37
C SER A 118 5.65 -10.39 23.07
N GLU A 119 5.91 -11.71 23.10
CA GLU A 119 5.80 -12.55 21.89
C GLU A 119 4.35 -12.67 21.37
N PRO A 120 4.14 -12.45 20.04
CA PRO A 120 2.89 -12.76 19.37
C PRO A 120 2.52 -14.24 19.46
N ALA A 121 1.22 -14.53 19.55
CA ALA A 121 0.73 -15.90 19.48
C ALA A 121 1.05 -16.53 18.11
N PRO A 122 1.23 -17.86 18.00
CA PRO A 122 1.34 -18.52 16.70
C PRO A 122 0.12 -18.25 15.81
N TRP A 123 0.30 -18.31 14.49
CA TRP A 123 -0.81 -18.29 13.54
C TRP A 123 -1.82 -19.43 13.83
N GLY A 124 -3.08 -19.23 13.44
CA GLY A 124 -4.17 -20.17 13.71
C GLY A 124 -4.69 -20.19 15.16
N GLN A 125 -3.91 -19.77 16.17
CA GLN A 125 -4.46 -19.47 17.49
C GLN A 125 -5.28 -18.17 17.46
N PRO A 126 -6.28 -17.99 18.34
CA PRO A 126 -6.87 -16.66 18.54
C PRO A 126 -5.77 -15.64 18.82
N GLY A 127 -5.86 -14.46 18.20
CA GLY A 127 -4.97 -13.35 18.52
C GLY A 127 -5.11 -12.91 19.98
N ARG A 128 -4.36 -11.89 20.39
CA ARG A 128 -4.61 -11.18 21.65
C ARG A 128 -5.81 -10.24 21.51
N ALA A 129 -6.90 -10.79 20.97
CA ALA A 129 -8.09 -10.14 20.44
C ALA A 129 -8.48 -8.91 21.25
N ASN A 130 -7.93 -7.76 20.88
CA ASN A 130 -8.21 -6.47 21.47
C ASN A 130 -8.25 -6.46 23.02
N LEU A 131 -7.44 -7.29 23.71
CA LEU A 131 -7.70 -7.63 25.13
C LEU A 131 -7.64 -6.43 26.09
N ARG A 132 -6.95 -5.34 25.73
CA ARG A 132 -6.99 -4.06 26.47
C ARG A 132 -8.29 -3.27 26.27
N LEU A 133 -9.00 -3.48 25.16
CA LEU A 133 -10.31 -2.92 24.85
C LEU A 133 -11.45 -3.77 25.45
N LEU A 134 -11.23 -5.09 25.59
CA LEU A 134 -12.24 -6.06 26.01
C LEU A 134 -12.44 -6.20 27.53
N GLY A 135 -12.32 -5.10 28.28
CA GLY A 135 -12.78 -5.03 29.67
C GLY A 135 -14.27 -5.41 29.84
N SER A 136 -15.04 -5.36 28.75
CA SER A 136 -16.38 -5.98 28.65
C SER A 136 -16.32 -7.30 27.84
N LYS A 137 -16.54 -8.43 28.53
CA LYS A 137 -16.38 -9.83 28.04
C LYS A 137 -17.41 -10.30 26.97
N LYS A 138 -17.67 -9.52 25.90
CA LYS A 138 -18.66 -9.89 24.85
C LYS A 138 -18.26 -9.44 23.43
N VAL A 139 -17.11 -9.85 22.92
CA VAL A 139 -16.84 -9.88 21.47
C VAL A 139 -17.07 -11.31 20.99
N LYS A 140 -17.92 -11.51 19.97
CA LYS A 140 -18.06 -12.84 19.34
C LYS A 140 -16.91 -13.03 18.34
N PRO A 141 -16.52 -14.28 18.02
CA PRO A 141 -15.57 -14.54 16.94
C PRO A 141 -15.94 -13.79 15.65
N GLY A 142 -14.99 -13.02 15.13
CA GLY A 142 -15.18 -12.18 13.94
C GLY A 142 -16.03 -10.92 14.14
N ASP A 143 -16.18 -10.38 15.35
CA ASP A 143 -16.55 -8.98 15.56
C ASP A 143 -15.28 -8.11 15.59
N ARG A 144 -15.23 -7.03 14.80
CA ARG A 144 -14.07 -6.12 14.76
C ARG A 144 -14.06 -5.20 15.98
N ALA A 145 -12.88 -4.71 16.38
CA ALA A 145 -12.78 -3.54 17.24
C ALA A 145 -12.00 -2.46 16.49
N LEU A 146 -12.67 -1.36 16.15
CA LEU A 146 -12.14 -0.33 15.26
C LEU A 146 -11.86 0.95 16.08
N VAL A 147 -10.61 1.08 16.52
CA VAL A 147 -10.15 2.17 17.39
C VAL A 147 -9.17 3.13 16.72
N HIS A 148 -8.68 2.83 15.52
CA HIS A 148 -7.85 3.76 14.78
C HIS A 148 -8.72 4.82 14.11
N LEU A 149 -8.42 6.09 14.39
CA LEU A 149 -9.03 7.27 13.75
C LEU A 149 -8.16 7.78 12.57
N SER A 150 -7.09 7.05 12.23
CA SER A 150 -6.09 7.37 11.22
C SER A 150 -5.67 6.13 10.45
N SER A 151 -5.34 6.28 9.16
CA SER A 151 -4.93 5.23 8.23
C SER A 151 -3.57 4.57 8.53
N VAL A 152 -2.76 5.16 9.42
CA VAL A 152 -1.53 4.55 9.98
C VAL A 152 -1.71 4.03 11.43
N GLY A 153 -2.85 4.34 12.04
CA GLY A 153 -3.16 4.07 13.45
C GLY A 153 -2.22 4.78 14.44
N ARG A 154 -1.80 4.12 15.53
CA ARG A 154 -1.12 4.76 16.68
C ARG A 154 0.23 5.42 16.32
N VAL A 155 0.19 6.68 15.90
CA VAL A 155 1.33 7.59 15.95
C VAL A 155 1.41 8.18 17.36
N GLY A 156 2.53 7.96 18.05
CA GLY A 156 2.76 8.51 19.38
C GLY A 156 2.97 10.01 19.31
N LEU A 157 1.93 10.80 19.55
CA LEU A 157 2.00 12.25 19.73
C LEU A 157 2.62 12.59 21.10
N GLU A 158 3.91 12.35 21.25
CA GLU A 158 4.72 13.00 22.28
C GLU A 158 4.64 14.53 22.08
N PRO A 159 4.45 15.35 23.14
CA PRO A 159 4.35 16.79 23.00
C PRO A 159 5.66 17.41 22.47
N ARG A 160 5.55 18.28 21.46
CA ARG A 160 6.66 19.08 20.90
C ARG A 160 7.65 19.57 21.96
N ARG A 161 8.93 19.19 21.87
CA ARG A 161 10.10 20.03 22.24
C ARG A 161 11.32 19.74 21.35
N GLU A 162 11.98 20.82 20.95
CA GLU A 162 13.26 20.94 20.22
C GLU A 162 13.35 20.54 18.72
N PRO A 163 14.03 21.35 17.89
CA PRO A 163 14.31 21.04 16.49
C PRO A 163 15.58 20.20 16.35
N GLY A 164 15.47 19.01 15.74
CA GLY A 164 16.58 18.14 15.37
C GLY A 164 16.39 17.56 13.96
N PRO A 165 17.45 17.06 13.30
CA PRO A 165 17.41 16.69 11.90
C PRO A 165 16.46 15.50 11.65
N ILE A 166 15.57 15.66 10.66
CA ILE A 166 14.51 14.74 10.26
C ILE A 166 13.64 14.31 11.44
N SER A 167 12.90 15.29 11.96
CA SER A 167 11.92 15.08 13.02
C SER A 167 10.68 14.37 12.48
N GLN A 168 10.27 13.29 13.13
CA GLN A 168 9.05 12.50 12.84
C GLN A 168 7.76 13.27 13.21
N THR A 169 7.70 14.58 12.97
CA THR A 169 6.67 15.51 13.49
C THR A 169 5.74 16.08 12.42
N GLU A 170 6.02 15.88 11.13
CA GLU A 170 5.11 16.28 10.03
C GLU A 170 4.21 15.12 9.60
N VAL A 171 4.75 13.89 9.49
CA VAL A 171 3.99 12.64 9.31
C VAL A 171 2.79 12.53 10.28
N PRO A 172 2.94 12.76 11.61
CA PRO A 172 1.79 12.77 12.51
C PRO A 172 0.72 13.79 12.15
N GLN A 173 1.04 14.96 11.59
CA GLN A 173 0.06 16.04 11.36
C GLN A 173 -0.86 15.75 10.17
N ALA A 174 -0.31 15.19 9.09
CA ALA A 174 -1.09 14.74 7.95
C ALA A 174 -1.98 13.56 8.32
N PHE A 175 -1.47 12.64 9.17
CA PHE A 175 -2.20 11.48 9.66
C PHE A 175 -3.06 11.71 10.93
N SER A 176 -2.97 12.82 11.65
CA SER A 176 -3.63 12.98 12.98
C SER A 176 -5.12 13.30 12.91
N ASN A 177 -5.63 13.74 11.76
CA ASN A 177 -6.98 14.27 11.66
C ASN A 177 -7.94 13.19 11.15
N PRO A 178 -9.04 12.89 11.84
CA PRO A 178 -10.08 12.04 11.30
C PRO A 178 -10.87 12.78 10.21
N ILE A 179 -11.59 11.99 9.41
CA ILE A 179 -12.59 12.49 8.46
C ILE A 179 -13.98 12.02 8.86
N TRP A 180 -15.00 12.85 8.64
CA TRP A 180 -16.39 12.56 9.02
C TRP A 180 -17.26 12.29 7.78
N ASP A 181 -18.15 11.32 7.88
CA ASP A 181 -19.13 10.96 6.84
C ASP A 181 -20.41 11.83 6.92
N GLN A 182 -21.36 11.64 5.99
CA GLN A 182 -22.68 12.33 6.01
C GLN A 182 -23.46 12.19 7.33
N ASN A 183 -23.28 11.08 8.04
CA ASN A 183 -23.95 10.82 9.30
C ASN A 183 -23.27 11.52 10.49
N GLY A 184 -22.10 12.12 10.26
CA GLY A 184 -21.27 12.76 11.27
C GLY A 184 -20.37 11.78 12.04
N PHE A 185 -20.21 10.53 11.59
CA PHE A 185 -19.28 9.58 12.21
C PHE A 185 -17.89 9.69 11.59
N MET A 186 -16.85 9.63 12.41
CA MET A 186 -15.46 9.52 11.94
C MET A 186 -15.26 8.17 11.24
N VAL A 187 -14.55 8.16 10.13
CA VAL A 187 -14.05 6.91 9.53
C VAL A 187 -13.12 6.23 10.53
N ARG A 188 -13.30 4.92 10.68
CA ARG A 188 -12.46 4.07 11.53
C ARG A 188 -11.57 3.19 10.65
N TYR A 189 -10.35 2.93 11.07
CA TYR A 189 -9.36 2.20 10.29
C TYR A 189 -8.92 0.90 10.97
N GLU A 190 -8.35 0.00 10.18
CA GLU A 190 -7.88 -1.32 10.59
C GLU A 190 -6.70 -1.72 9.72
N ILE A 191 -5.70 -2.39 10.30
CA ILE A 191 -4.55 -2.93 9.57
C ILE A 191 -4.52 -4.44 9.78
N LEU A 192 -4.42 -5.20 8.69
CA LEU A 192 -4.43 -6.67 8.71
C LEU A 192 -3.22 -7.23 7.95
N LEU A 193 -2.57 -8.24 8.54
CA LEU A 193 -1.41 -8.92 8.00
C LEU A 193 -1.78 -10.37 7.66
N ASN A 194 -1.35 -10.84 6.50
CA ASN A 194 -1.48 -12.25 6.14
C ASN A 194 -0.45 -13.14 6.86
N GLU A 195 -0.57 -14.46 6.66
CA GLU A 195 0.28 -15.46 7.35
C GLU A 195 1.77 -15.27 7.04
N ASP A 196 2.12 -15.01 5.78
CA ASP A 196 3.52 -14.82 5.35
C ASP A 196 4.17 -13.60 6.03
N GLU A 197 3.45 -12.47 6.14
CA GLU A 197 3.97 -11.28 6.82
C GLU A 197 4.01 -11.46 8.34
N TYR A 198 2.92 -11.97 8.93
CA TYR A 198 2.79 -12.16 10.37
C TYR A 198 3.86 -13.08 10.94
N ASN A 199 4.05 -14.25 10.33
CA ASN A 199 5.05 -15.21 10.76
C ASN A 199 6.47 -14.64 10.55
N TYR A 200 6.71 -13.87 9.49
CA TYR A 200 8.01 -13.21 9.29
C TYR A 200 8.34 -12.22 10.42
N VAL A 201 7.38 -11.38 10.84
CA VAL A 201 7.55 -10.47 11.99
C VAL A 201 7.82 -11.26 13.27
N ARG A 202 7.03 -12.31 13.52
CA ARG A 202 7.10 -13.13 14.73
C ARG A 202 8.43 -13.88 14.83
N ASP A 203 8.78 -14.67 13.82
CA ASP A 203 9.89 -15.62 13.87
C ASP A 203 11.27 -14.93 13.84
N ASN A 204 11.34 -13.73 13.24
CA ASN A 204 12.53 -12.87 13.27
C ASN A 204 12.58 -11.92 14.49
N LYS A 205 11.61 -12.02 15.41
CA LYS A 205 11.46 -11.17 16.60
C LYS A 205 11.32 -9.67 16.34
N LEU A 206 10.81 -9.31 15.17
CA LEU A 206 10.68 -7.92 14.74
C LEU A 206 9.49 -7.19 15.41
N TYR A 207 8.66 -7.89 16.18
CA TYR A 207 7.52 -7.35 16.91
C TYR A 207 7.87 -6.39 18.07
N ASN A 208 9.13 -6.37 18.53
CA ASN A 208 9.57 -5.47 19.61
C ASN A 208 10.92 -4.80 19.31
N VAL A 209 11.20 -3.70 20.01
CA VAL A 209 12.39 -2.88 19.75
C VAL A 209 13.70 -3.64 19.98
N PRO A 210 13.89 -4.40 21.08
CA PRO A 210 15.11 -5.18 21.27
C PRO A 210 15.36 -6.21 20.16
N GLY A 211 14.34 -6.94 19.72
CA GLY A 211 14.48 -7.97 18.69
C GLY A 211 14.86 -7.40 17.31
N GLN A 212 14.39 -6.20 16.96
CA GLN A 212 14.85 -5.49 15.76
C GLN A 212 16.33 -5.05 15.86
N ILE A 213 16.77 -4.64 17.05
CA ILE A 213 18.18 -4.28 17.31
C ILE A 213 19.06 -5.52 17.22
N ASP A 214 18.67 -6.64 17.85
CA ASP A 214 19.39 -7.91 17.74
C ASP A 214 19.46 -8.41 16.29
N PHE A 215 18.36 -8.28 15.54
CA PHE A 215 18.28 -8.67 14.13
C PHE A 215 19.23 -7.84 13.24
N THR A 216 19.25 -6.52 13.41
CA THR A 216 20.14 -5.61 12.65
C THR A 216 21.60 -5.72 13.09
N ALA A 217 21.88 -5.90 14.39
CA ALA A 217 23.22 -6.16 14.92
C ALA A 217 23.82 -7.48 14.41
N ALA A 218 22.97 -8.48 14.09
CA ALA A 218 23.37 -9.71 13.41
C ALA A 218 23.66 -9.53 11.90
N GLY A 219 23.71 -8.28 11.39
CA GLY A 219 23.99 -7.97 9.99
C GLY A 219 22.84 -8.27 9.03
N LYS A 220 21.63 -8.56 9.55
CA LYS A 220 20.46 -8.87 8.72
C LYS A 220 19.73 -7.60 8.30
N THR A 221 19.18 -7.63 7.09
CA THR A 221 18.22 -6.62 6.59
C THR A 221 16.86 -7.28 6.46
N VAL A 222 15.78 -6.57 6.81
CA VAL A 222 14.42 -7.10 6.64
C VAL A 222 14.18 -7.38 5.16
N CYS A 223 13.70 -8.58 4.86
CA CYS A 223 13.08 -8.84 3.58
C CYS A 223 11.92 -9.82 3.75
N PHE A 224 10.71 -9.28 3.75
CA PHE A 224 9.46 -10.04 3.84
C PHE A 224 9.34 -11.07 2.71
N PRO A 225 8.59 -12.17 2.89
CA PRO A 225 8.41 -13.19 1.87
C PRO A 225 7.70 -12.64 0.64
N TYR A 226 8.09 -13.08 -0.56
CA TYR A 226 7.44 -12.67 -1.82
C TYR A 226 6.57 -13.77 -2.41
N GLY A 227 5.52 -13.40 -3.13
CA GLY A 227 4.74 -14.31 -3.95
C GLY A 227 5.48 -14.67 -5.24
N ALA A 228 5.48 -15.94 -5.61
CA ALA A 228 6.01 -16.43 -6.88
C ALA A 228 5.17 -17.60 -7.42
N PHE A 229 5.09 -17.74 -8.74
CA PHE A 229 4.49 -18.94 -9.34
C PHE A 229 5.41 -20.16 -9.16
N PRO A 230 4.84 -21.38 -8.97
CA PRO A 230 5.60 -22.61 -8.98
C PRO A 230 6.43 -22.74 -10.27
N GLY A 231 7.72 -23.01 -10.13
CA GLY A 231 8.64 -23.13 -11.27
C GLY A 231 9.15 -21.81 -11.86
N ASP A 232 8.82 -20.65 -11.29
CA ASP A 232 9.42 -19.38 -11.71
C ASP A 232 10.94 -19.37 -11.39
N THR A 233 11.76 -19.35 -12.44
CA THR A 233 13.24 -19.38 -12.36
C THR A 233 13.91 -18.01 -12.42
N LEU A 234 13.16 -16.90 -12.43
CA LEU A 234 13.77 -15.57 -12.35
C LEU A 234 14.61 -15.46 -11.09
N ALA A 235 15.80 -14.88 -11.19
CA ALA A 235 16.51 -14.42 -9.98
C ALA A 235 15.65 -13.33 -9.32
N PRO A 236 15.60 -13.21 -7.98
CA PRO A 236 15.02 -12.04 -7.32
C PRO A 236 15.73 -10.77 -7.83
N VAL A 237 15.02 -9.93 -8.58
CA VAL A 237 15.59 -8.72 -9.17
C VAL A 237 15.28 -7.54 -8.25
N GLY A 238 16.23 -7.08 -7.45
CA GLY A 238 16.13 -5.79 -6.76
C GLY A 238 16.60 -5.80 -5.30
N LEU A 239 16.94 -4.59 -4.82
CA LEU A 239 17.45 -4.25 -3.47
C LEU A 239 18.66 -5.03 -2.91
N GLY A 240 19.13 -6.10 -3.55
CA GLY A 240 20.31 -6.87 -3.12
C GLY A 240 20.07 -7.71 -1.86
N ARG A 241 18.83 -8.15 -1.61
CA ARG A 241 18.41 -8.86 -0.39
C ARG A 241 18.12 -10.34 -0.68
N ASP A 242 18.46 -11.21 0.27
CA ASP A 242 18.19 -12.65 0.19
C ASP A 242 16.75 -13.00 0.65
N CYS A 243 15.77 -12.40 -0.03
CA CYS A 243 14.35 -12.61 0.22
C CYS A 243 13.96 -14.04 -0.18
N LYS A 244 13.02 -14.64 0.55
CA LYS A 244 12.53 -16.01 0.28
C LYS A 244 11.08 -15.98 -0.24
N PRO A 245 10.65 -16.98 -1.03
CA PRO A 245 9.24 -17.09 -1.38
C PRO A 245 8.39 -17.38 -0.13
N GLY A 246 7.21 -16.78 -0.06
CA GLY A 246 6.14 -17.16 0.86
C GLY A 246 5.16 -18.15 0.22
N THR A 247 4.03 -18.38 0.88
CA THR A 247 2.90 -19.14 0.32
C THR A 247 2.20 -18.34 -0.80
N THR A 248 1.94 -17.06 -0.53
CA THR A 248 1.34 -16.08 -1.45
C THR A 248 2.21 -14.81 -1.56
N GLY A 249 3.16 -14.64 -0.65
CA GLY A 249 3.87 -13.38 -0.40
C GLY A 249 3.22 -12.58 0.72
N ALA A 250 4.00 -11.73 1.38
CA ALA A 250 3.48 -10.81 2.40
C ALA A 250 2.40 -9.90 1.80
N ILE A 251 1.28 -9.75 2.54
CA ILE A 251 0.20 -8.82 2.20
C ILE A 251 -0.22 -8.04 3.45
N GLU A 252 0.02 -6.73 3.42
CA GLU A 252 -0.48 -5.75 4.39
C GLU A 252 -1.76 -5.11 3.81
N LEU A 253 -2.87 -5.15 4.55
CA LEU A 253 -4.09 -4.45 4.22
C LEU A 253 -4.27 -3.26 5.15
N LYS A 254 -4.73 -2.13 4.61
CA LYS A 254 -5.30 -1.03 5.40
C LYS A 254 -6.74 -0.85 4.95
N LEU A 255 -7.68 -0.87 5.89
CA LEU A 255 -9.12 -0.79 5.62
C LEU A 255 -9.70 0.48 6.24
N ALA A 256 -10.61 1.14 5.52
CA ALA A 256 -11.36 2.30 5.98
C ALA A 256 -12.85 1.96 6.06
N TRP A 257 -13.45 2.19 7.21
CA TRP A 257 -14.80 1.77 7.55
C TRP A 257 -15.67 2.97 7.96
N LYS A 258 -16.83 3.14 7.33
CA LYS A 258 -17.87 4.08 7.81
C LYS A 258 -18.89 3.37 8.70
N VAL A 259 -19.52 4.09 9.63
CA VAL A 259 -20.69 3.59 10.36
C VAL A 259 -21.91 3.65 9.43
N LEU A 260 -22.68 2.56 9.35
CA LEU A 260 -23.92 2.50 8.57
C LEU A 260 -25.12 2.79 9.46
N LYS A 261 -25.87 3.84 9.11
CA LYS A 261 -27.05 4.29 9.84
C LYS A 261 -28.32 3.69 9.22
N ALA A 262 -29.02 2.87 9.99
CA ALA A 262 -30.26 2.22 9.56
C ALA A 262 -31.30 3.24 9.07
N GLY A 263 -31.92 2.96 7.91
CA GLY A 263 -32.91 3.84 7.27
C GLY A 263 -32.33 5.08 6.58
N VAL A 264 -31.01 5.26 6.58
CA VAL A 264 -30.31 6.35 5.87
C VAL A 264 -29.33 5.77 4.85
N ASP A 265 -28.46 4.86 5.27
CA ASP A 265 -27.54 4.14 4.38
C ASP A 265 -28.19 2.89 3.75
N LEU A 266 -27.53 2.36 2.71
CA LEU A 266 -27.89 1.17 1.94
C LEU A 266 -26.90 0.02 2.20
N PRO A 267 -27.05 -0.81 3.26
CA PRO A 267 -26.10 -1.88 3.58
C PRO A 267 -25.83 -2.87 2.44
N GLU A 268 -26.78 -3.04 1.52
CA GLU A 268 -26.66 -3.90 0.33
C GLU A 268 -25.68 -3.37 -0.74
N ARG A 269 -25.15 -2.15 -0.58
CA ARG A 269 -24.06 -1.60 -1.41
C ARG A 269 -22.67 -1.82 -0.80
N PHE A 270 -22.58 -2.13 0.49
CA PHE A 270 -21.29 -2.24 1.20
C PHE A 270 -20.91 -3.69 1.51
N LEU A 271 -19.61 -3.97 1.45
CA LEU A 271 -19.06 -5.06 2.24
C LEU A 271 -19.18 -4.68 3.73
N THR A 272 -20.00 -5.42 4.47
CA THR A 272 -20.38 -5.06 5.85
C THR A 272 -19.73 -5.93 6.91
N ALA A 273 -19.46 -5.35 8.08
CA ALA A 273 -19.00 -6.05 9.27
C ALA A 273 -19.70 -5.52 10.52
N ARG A 274 -19.76 -6.34 11.58
CA ARG A 274 -20.11 -5.86 12.94
C ARG A 274 -18.83 -5.40 13.62
N ALA A 275 -18.87 -4.23 14.23
CA ALA A 275 -17.72 -3.62 14.89
C ALA A 275 -18.09 -3.05 16.25
N LYS A 276 -17.09 -2.99 17.14
CA LYS A 276 -17.09 -2.15 18.33
C LYS A 276 -16.23 -0.92 18.05
N ILE A 277 -16.83 0.26 18.14
CA ILE A 277 -16.13 1.55 18.01
C ILE A 277 -16.05 2.23 19.38
N THR A 278 -15.12 3.16 19.53
CA THR A 278 -15.13 4.11 20.65
C THR A 278 -15.29 5.54 20.12
N ASN A 279 -15.95 6.38 20.92
CA ASN A 279 -16.22 7.78 20.59
C ASN A 279 -15.51 8.74 21.58
N PHE A 280 -14.79 8.17 22.56
CA PHE A 280 -14.09 8.89 23.61
C PHE A 280 -12.69 8.31 23.80
N VAL A 281 -11.76 8.84 23.02
CA VAL A 281 -10.33 8.80 23.34
C VAL A 281 -10.00 10.00 24.23
N ASP A 282 -9.26 9.78 25.31
CA ASP A 282 -8.59 10.89 26.01
C ASP A 282 -7.31 11.31 25.28
N SER A 283 -6.58 12.27 25.84
CA SER A 283 -5.26 12.69 25.33
C SER A 283 -4.20 11.58 25.36
N ALA A 284 -4.45 10.45 26.04
CA ALA A 284 -3.64 9.24 25.99
C ALA A 284 -4.18 8.18 25.00
N TYR A 285 -5.21 8.52 24.24
CA TYR A 285 -5.94 7.67 23.30
C TYR A 285 -6.37 6.34 23.92
N THR A 286 -6.93 6.41 25.12
CA THR A 286 -7.54 5.28 25.83
C THR A 286 -9.04 5.25 25.56
N PRO A 287 -9.58 4.20 24.91
CA PRO A 287 -11.01 4.05 24.68
C PRO A 287 -11.81 3.91 25.99
N LYS A 288 -12.74 4.82 26.25
CA LYS A 288 -13.52 4.85 27.50
C LYS A 288 -14.83 4.07 27.42
N GLU A 289 -15.51 4.13 26.28
CA GLU A 289 -16.79 3.45 26.05
C GLU A 289 -16.80 2.77 24.68
N PHE A 290 -17.55 1.69 24.55
CA PHE A 290 -17.69 0.95 23.29
C PHE A 290 -19.14 0.89 22.82
N GLN A 291 -19.37 1.23 21.56
CA GLN A 291 -20.65 1.11 20.88
C GLN A 291 -20.57 -0.03 19.86
N GLU A 292 -21.55 -0.94 19.87
CA GLU A 292 -21.74 -1.92 18.81
C GLU A 292 -22.44 -1.26 17.61
N VAL A 293 -21.85 -1.40 16.42
CA VAL A 293 -22.31 -0.79 15.17
C VAL A 293 -22.16 -1.78 14.00
N THR A 294 -22.92 -1.54 12.94
CA THR A 294 -22.62 -2.11 11.62
C THR A 294 -21.78 -1.09 10.84
N VAL A 295 -20.69 -1.55 10.23
CA VAL A 295 -19.83 -0.73 9.38
C VAL A 295 -19.84 -1.22 7.94
N GLY A 296 -19.58 -0.31 7.01
CA GLY A 296 -19.38 -0.58 5.58
C GLY A 296 -17.99 -0.16 5.14
N LEU A 297 -17.30 -1.01 4.36
CA LEU A 297 -15.98 -0.70 3.82
C LEU A 297 -16.09 0.43 2.80
N VAL A 298 -15.31 1.50 2.96
CA VAL A 298 -15.29 2.67 2.06
C VAL A 298 -13.95 2.85 1.35
N GLY A 299 -12.88 2.21 1.81
CA GLY A 299 -11.59 2.18 1.12
C GLY A 299 -10.71 1.03 1.57
N MET A 300 -9.81 0.57 0.71
CA MET A 300 -8.90 -0.54 0.96
C MET A 300 -7.58 -0.33 0.22
N HIS A 301 -6.48 -0.28 0.97
CA HIS A 301 -5.14 -0.50 0.42
C HIS A 301 -4.77 -1.97 0.49
N ILE A 302 -4.06 -2.44 -0.53
CA ILE A 302 -3.45 -3.77 -0.61
C ILE A 302 -2.00 -3.56 -1.00
N ALA A 303 -1.08 -3.72 -0.04
CA ALA A 303 0.35 -3.81 -0.31
C ALA A 303 0.71 -5.29 -0.40
N HIS A 304 1.06 -5.78 -1.59
CA HIS A 304 1.36 -7.19 -1.84
C HIS A 304 2.77 -7.34 -2.39
N LYS A 305 3.62 -8.08 -1.68
CA LYS A 305 4.99 -8.33 -2.11
C LYS A 305 5.07 -9.50 -3.09
N THR A 306 5.53 -9.24 -4.31
CA THR A 306 5.69 -10.25 -5.36
C THR A 306 7.14 -10.31 -5.86
N LYS A 307 7.50 -11.41 -6.53
CA LYS A 307 8.85 -11.66 -7.04
C LYS A 307 9.28 -10.63 -8.08
N SER A 308 8.35 -10.20 -8.93
CA SER A 308 8.56 -9.17 -9.95
C SER A 308 8.67 -7.75 -9.37
N SER A 309 8.15 -7.55 -8.14
CA SER A 309 7.97 -6.24 -7.52
C SER A 309 8.49 -6.23 -6.07
N PRO A 310 9.82 -6.16 -5.84
CA PRO A 310 10.41 -6.17 -4.50
C PRO A 310 10.19 -4.86 -3.73
N GLN A 311 9.85 -3.76 -4.42
CA GLN A 311 9.29 -2.54 -3.82
C GLN A 311 7.78 -2.67 -3.51
N TRP A 312 7.25 -3.90 -3.57
CA TRP A 312 5.85 -4.31 -3.44
C TRP A 312 4.94 -3.74 -4.55
N VAL A 313 3.77 -4.36 -4.72
CA VAL A 313 2.65 -3.88 -5.54
C VAL A 313 1.63 -3.21 -4.63
N TRP A 314 1.22 -1.99 -4.94
CA TRP A 314 0.36 -1.16 -4.10
C TRP A 314 -0.93 -0.87 -4.84
N SER A 315 -2.02 -1.47 -4.36
CA SER A 315 -3.34 -1.33 -4.96
C SER A 315 -4.21 -0.50 -4.03
N THR A 316 -5.00 0.43 -4.56
CA THR A 316 -5.95 1.19 -3.75
C THR A 316 -7.35 1.19 -4.35
N PHE A 317 -8.32 0.78 -3.52
CA PHE A 317 -9.73 0.68 -3.87
C PHE A 317 -10.56 1.67 -3.07
N ALA A 318 -11.57 2.25 -3.72
CA ALA A 318 -12.57 3.10 -3.10
C ALA A 318 -13.97 2.50 -3.31
N HIS A 319 -14.91 2.84 -2.43
CA HIS A 319 -16.34 2.63 -2.68
C HIS A 319 -16.85 3.71 -3.64
N VAL A 320 -17.62 3.34 -4.66
CA VAL A 320 -18.01 4.24 -5.76
C VAL A 320 -18.79 5.47 -5.28
N ASP A 321 -19.61 5.31 -4.23
CA ASP A 321 -20.42 6.40 -3.68
C ASP A 321 -19.62 7.42 -2.83
N ASN A 322 -18.30 7.23 -2.66
CA ASN A 322 -17.49 8.06 -1.76
C ASN A 322 -17.58 9.55 -2.06
N LEU A 323 -17.33 9.92 -3.33
CA LEU A 323 -17.20 11.31 -3.78
C LEU A 323 -18.27 11.74 -4.79
N GLN A 324 -18.92 10.77 -5.44
CA GLN A 324 -19.94 10.98 -6.48
C GLN A 324 -21.00 9.89 -6.35
N THR A 325 -22.24 10.19 -6.73
CA THR A 325 -23.34 9.21 -6.82
C THR A 325 -24.09 9.42 -8.13
N ASN A 326 -24.92 8.45 -8.51
CA ASN A 326 -25.82 8.63 -9.64
C ASN A 326 -27.04 9.44 -9.19
N ASP A 327 -27.16 10.70 -9.62
CA ASP A 327 -28.28 11.60 -9.29
C ASP A 327 -29.66 11.04 -9.70
N LEU A 328 -29.70 10.07 -10.63
CA LEU A 328 -30.93 9.38 -11.06
C LEU A 328 -31.28 8.17 -10.17
N GLU A 329 -30.37 7.71 -9.30
CA GLU A 329 -30.61 6.61 -8.37
C GLU A 329 -31.17 7.14 -7.05
N THR A 330 -32.28 6.55 -6.58
CA THR A 330 -32.96 7.00 -5.37
C THR A 330 -33.21 5.87 -4.38
N PHE A 331 -33.12 6.18 -3.10
CA PHE A 331 -33.54 5.31 -1.99
C PHE A 331 -34.64 6.02 -1.18
N ASN A 332 -35.74 5.32 -0.91
CA ASN A 332 -36.92 5.87 -0.22
C ASN A 332 -37.41 7.22 -0.80
N GLY A 333 -37.35 7.36 -2.13
CA GLY A 333 -37.76 8.57 -2.85
C GLY A 333 -36.80 9.76 -2.75
N LYS A 334 -35.57 9.57 -2.27
CA LYS A 334 -34.52 10.60 -2.17
C LYS A 334 -33.28 10.19 -2.97
N PRO A 335 -32.55 11.12 -3.61
CA PRO A 335 -31.25 10.82 -4.22
C PRO A 335 -30.28 10.20 -3.19
N ILE A 336 -29.46 9.25 -3.63
CA ILE A 336 -28.40 8.69 -2.78
C ILE A 336 -27.30 9.76 -2.62
N PRO A 337 -26.96 10.20 -1.40
CA PRO A 337 -25.92 11.20 -1.19
C PRO A 337 -24.52 10.59 -1.26
N THR A 338 -23.54 11.39 -1.71
CA THR A 338 -22.11 11.07 -1.62
C THR A 338 -21.70 10.85 -0.16
N LEU A 339 -20.89 9.83 0.13
CA LEU A 339 -20.56 9.46 1.52
C LEU A 339 -19.70 10.53 2.22
N PHE A 340 -18.86 11.25 1.46
CA PHE A 340 -17.97 12.31 1.95
C PHE A 340 -18.04 13.51 1.01
N ASN A 341 -18.90 14.49 1.33
CA ASN A 341 -18.99 15.85 0.79
C ASN A 341 -20.35 16.44 1.17
N ASN A 342 -20.40 17.67 1.69
CA ASN A 342 -21.68 18.33 2.00
C ASN A 342 -22.20 19.08 0.75
N PRO A 343 -23.21 18.58 0.01
CA PRO A 343 -23.66 19.24 -1.21
C PRO A 343 -24.36 20.58 -0.96
N GLN A 344 -24.77 20.88 0.29
CA GLN A 344 -25.30 22.20 0.67
C GLN A 344 -24.19 23.21 1.04
N LYS A 345 -22.91 22.80 1.08
CA LYS A 345 -21.75 23.67 1.38
C LYS A 345 -20.58 23.45 0.40
N PRO A 346 -20.80 23.49 -0.93
CA PRO A 346 -19.78 23.16 -1.94
C PRO A 346 -18.63 24.19 -2.05
N TYR A 347 -18.71 25.29 -1.31
CA TYR A 347 -17.71 26.35 -1.24
C TYR A 347 -16.72 26.17 -0.08
N LEU A 348 -16.87 25.13 0.74
CA LEU A 348 -15.91 24.81 1.79
C LEU A 348 -14.62 24.22 1.20
N ALA A 349 -13.49 24.46 1.87
CA ALA A 349 -12.20 23.95 1.44
C ALA A 349 -12.17 22.42 1.46
N VAL A 350 -11.87 21.83 0.30
CA VAL A 350 -11.63 20.39 0.14
C VAL A 350 -10.30 19.99 0.80
N ASN A 351 -10.19 18.73 1.20
CA ASN A 351 -8.95 18.11 1.67
C ASN A 351 -8.24 18.91 2.78
N SER A 352 -9.02 19.60 3.62
CA SER A 352 -8.52 20.50 4.65
C SER A 352 -8.90 19.97 6.05
N PRO A 353 -7.94 19.79 6.97
CA PRO A 353 -8.23 19.24 8.29
C PRO A 353 -9.08 20.19 9.13
N SER A 354 -9.86 19.62 10.06
CA SER A 354 -10.61 20.38 11.05
C SER A 354 -9.65 21.15 11.96
N GLN A 355 -9.95 22.41 12.27
CA GLN A 355 -9.18 23.19 13.25
C GLN A 355 -9.44 22.76 14.71
N LYS A 356 -10.33 21.77 14.95
CA LYS A 356 -10.58 21.24 16.29
C LYS A 356 -9.36 20.50 16.81
N GLN A 357 -8.95 20.83 18.02
CA GLN A 357 -7.97 20.07 18.78
C GLN A 357 -8.66 18.93 19.53
N GLU A 358 -7.91 17.86 19.82
CA GLU A 358 -8.34 16.68 20.57
C GLU A 358 -9.00 17.03 21.93
N PRO A 359 -9.97 16.24 22.43
CA PRO A 359 -10.42 14.95 21.89
C PRO A 359 -11.41 15.08 20.72
N PHE A 360 -11.20 14.33 19.64
CA PHE A 360 -12.18 14.21 18.56
C PHE A 360 -13.43 13.45 19.00
N SER A 361 -14.55 13.78 18.36
CA SER A 361 -15.86 13.18 18.61
C SER A 361 -16.67 13.09 17.31
N ASP A 362 -17.59 12.12 17.27
CA ASP A 362 -18.61 12.03 16.24
C ASP A 362 -19.64 13.20 16.38
N GLY A 363 -20.55 13.35 15.41
CA GLY A 363 -21.53 14.44 15.34
C GLY A 363 -21.00 15.72 14.68
N GLN A 364 -19.93 15.66 13.87
CA GLN A 364 -19.43 16.82 13.11
C GLN A 364 -20.08 16.92 11.71
N ASN A 365 -19.84 18.04 11.01
CA ASN A 365 -20.16 18.11 9.59
C ASN A 365 -19.25 17.15 8.80
N PRO A 366 -19.72 16.53 7.70
CA PRO A 366 -18.87 15.72 6.83
C PRO A 366 -17.69 16.52 6.29
N THR A 367 -16.53 15.85 6.18
CA THR A 367 -15.34 16.41 5.53
C THR A 367 -15.64 16.66 4.04
N GLN A 368 -15.15 17.78 3.50
CA GLN A 368 -15.10 17.96 2.05
C GLN A 368 -13.89 17.19 1.51
N VAL A 369 -14.12 16.17 0.69
CA VAL A 369 -13.08 15.31 0.13
C VAL A 369 -13.10 15.44 -1.40
N THR A 370 -11.92 15.55 -2.00
CA THR A 370 -11.75 15.42 -3.44
C THR A 370 -10.58 14.51 -3.78
N GLN A 371 -10.60 13.92 -4.97
CA GLN A 371 -9.50 13.16 -5.54
C GLN A 371 -8.80 14.05 -6.59
N LEU A 372 -7.57 14.46 -6.31
CA LEU A 372 -6.83 15.39 -7.19
C LEU A 372 -6.21 14.71 -8.43
N VAL A 373 -5.79 13.44 -8.31
CA VAL A 373 -5.32 12.63 -9.45
C VAL A 373 -6.44 11.68 -9.87
N PRO A 374 -7.09 11.89 -11.03
CA PRO A 374 -8.20 11.05 -11.45
C PRO A 374 -7.74 9.64 -11.84
N THR A 375 -8.58 8.64 -11.54
CA THR A 375 -8.40 7.24 -11.96
C THR A 375 -8.14 7.16 -13.49
N PRO A 376 -7.08 6.47 -13.96
CA PRO A 376 -6.76 6.38 -15.39
C PRO A 376 -7.89 5.74 -16.21
N LYS A 377 -8.12 6.21 -17.45
CA LYS A 377 -9.21 5.69 -18.30
C LYS A 377 -9.15 4.18 -18.58
N ALA A 378 -7.96 3.60 -18.66
CA ALA A 378 -7.79 2.15 -18.82
C ALA A 378 -8.27 1.40 -17.56
N THR A 379 -7.92 1.90 -16.37
CA THR A 379 -8.38 1.40 -15.07
C THR A 379 -9.90 1.59 -14.91
N GLN A 380 -10.48 2.70 -15.38
CA GLN A 380 -11.95 2.89 -15.41
C GLN A 380 -12.67 1.84 -16.29
N GLU A 381 -12.14 1.51 -17.47
CA GLU A 381 -12.70 0.43 -18.31
C GLU A 381 -12.57 -0.93 -17.63
N LEU A 382 -11.44 -1.21 -16.97
CA LEU A 382 -11.25 -2.41 -16.18
C LEU A 382 -12.26 -2.50 -15.02
N ASN A 383 -12.47 -1.40 -14.28
CA ASN A 383 -13.47 -1.28 -13.23
C ASN A 383 -14.85 -1.62 -13.80
N ARG A 384 -15.24 -1.01 -14.92
CA ARG A 384 -16.52 -1.28 -15.59
C ARG A 384 -16.70 -2.77 -15.96
N ARG A 385 -15.64 -3.43 -16.45
CA ARG A 385 -15.65 -4.88 -16.76
C ARG A 385 -15.80 -5.74 -15.50
N ALA A 386 -15.04 -5.44 -14.45
CA ALA A 386 -15.10 -6.15 -13.18
C ALA A 386 -16.49 -5.99 -12.51
N GLN A 387 -16.97 -4.75 -12.39
CA GLN A 387 -18.26 -4.41 -11.79
C GLN A 387 -19.44 -5.04 -12.57
N ALA A 388 -19.38 -5.09 -13.90
CA ALA A 388 -20.38 -5.79 -14.71
C ALA A 388 -20.39 -7.30 -14.43
N ALA A 389 -19.21 -7.95 -14.40
CA ALA A 389 -19.10 -9.39 -14.12
C ALA A 389 -19.46 -9.76 -12.66
N LEU A 390 -19.23 -8.85 -11.71
CA LEU A 390 -19.68 -8.99 -10.32
C LEU A 390 -21.21 -8.76 -10.22
N GLY A 391 -21.77 -7.86 -11.03
CA GLY A 391 -23.20 -7.60 -11.11
C GLY A 391 -24.05 -8.76 -11.62
N THR A 392 -23.46 -9.76 -12.30
CA THR A 392 -24.16 -10.98 -12.73
C THR A 392 -24.11 -12.11 -11.69
N LYS A 393 -23.48 -11.92 -10.53
CA LYS A 393 -23.37 -12.97 -9.49
C LYS A 393 -24.69 -13.10 -8.73
N SER A 394 -25.15 -14.33 -8.52
CA SER A 394 -26.41 -14.63 -7.83
C SER A 394 -26.31 -14.47 -6.30
N ASP A 395 -25.13 -14.74 -5.72
CA ASP A 395 -24.86 -14.40 -4.32
C ASP A 395 -24.72 -12.87 -4.18
N LYS A 396 -25.70 -12.25 -3.52
CA LYS A 396 -25.71 -10.81 -3.25
C LYS A 396 -24.51 -10.34 -2.43
N LYS A 397 -23.97 -11.16 -1.51
CA LYS A 397 -22.80 -10.77 -0.73
C LYS A 397 -21.51 -10.79 -1.55
N PHE A 398 -21.44 -11.58 -2.62
CA PHE A 398 -20.34 -11.51 -3.58
C PHE A 398 -20.57 -10.39 -4.60
N ALA A 399 -21.80 -10.26 -5.11
CA ALA A 399 -22.18 -9.21 -6.06
C ALA A 399 -21.93 -7.79 -5.53
N VAL A 400 -21.95 -7.58 -4.21
CA VAL A 400 -21.66 -6.27 -3.55
C VAL A 400 -20.30 -5.69 -3.93
N LEU A 401 -19.32 -6.52 -4.31
CA LEU A 401 -18.00 -6.05 -4.72
C LEU A 401 -18.04 -5.17 -5.98
N ARG A 402 -19.17 -5.14 -6.71
CA ARG A 402 -19.44 -4.20 -7.83
C ARG A 402 -19.50 -2.72 -7.42
N TYR A 403 -19.63 -2.41 -6.13
CA TYR A 403 -19.69 -1.03 -5.63
C TYR A 403 -18.32 -0.51 -5.19
N TYR A 404 -17.26 -1.20 -5.58
CA TYR A 404 -15.87 -0.79 -5.40
C TYR A 404 -15.20 -0.54 -6.75
N GLU A 405 -14.17 0.28 -6.74
CA GLU A 405 -13.36 0.58 -7.92
C GLU A 405 -11.88 0.71 -7.56
N LEU A 406 -11.01 0.25 -8.47
CA LEU A 406 -9.56 0.47 -8.38
C LEU A 406 -9.26 1.90 -8.83
N LEU A 407 -8.57 2.69 -8.00
CA LEU A 407 -8.10 4.03 -8.41
C LEU A 407 -6.78 3.96 -9.18
N GLY A 408 -6.00 2.91 -8.91
CA GLY A 408 -4.79 2.56 -9.64
C GLY A 408 -3.91 1.56 -8.88
N THR A 409 -2.90 1.05 -9.56
CA THR A 409 -1.91 0.13 -9.01
C THR A 409 -0.50 0.67 -9.23
N GLN A 410 0.25 0.83 -8.14
CA GLN A 410 1.63 1.32 -8.17
C GLN A 410 2.64 0.18 -7.99
N TRP A 411 3.63 0.11 -8.89
CA TRP A 411 4.61 -0.97 -8.95
C TRP A 411 5.95 -0.48 -9.56
N PRO A 412 7.08 -1.18 -9.32
CA PRO A 412 8.39 -0.78 -9.83
C PRO A 412 8.65 -1.21 -11.29
N THR A 413 8.81 -0.25 -12.20
CA THR A 413 9.15 -0.54 -13.61
C THR A 413 10.58 -1.05 -13.81
N GLN A 414 11.49 -0.71 -12.91
CA GLN A 414 12.90 -1.11 -12.93
C GLN A 414 13.35 -1.57 -11.54
N PRO A 415 12.97 -2.77 -11.08
CA PRO A 415 13.21 -3.24 -9.70
C PRO A 415 14.65 -3.12 -9.16
N GLY A 416 15.65 -3.16 -10.04
CA GLY A 416 17.07 -2.97 -9.71
C GLY A 416 17.56 -1.51 -9.69
N ALA A 417 16.74 -0.54 -10.08
CA ALA A 417 17.13 0.87 -10.05
C ALA A 417 17.26 1.37 -8.60
N ALA A 418 18.42 1.94 -8.28
CA ALA A 418 18.69 2.48 -6.94
C ALA A 418 17.76 3.67 -6.61
N PRO A 419 17.47 3.93 -5.32
CA PRO A 419 16.88 5.18 -4.86
C PRO A 419 17.61 6.41 -5.38
N THR A 420 16.87 7.46 -5.71
CA THR A 420 17.48 8.77 -5.96
C THR A 420 17.57 9.52 -4.62
N PRO A 421 18.77 9.89 -4.15
CA PRO A 421 18.92 10.62 -2.89
C PRO A 421 18.17 11.96 -2.89
N GLY A 422 17.58 12.32 -1.76
CA GLY A 422 17.05 13.66 -1.53
C GLY A 422 18.16 14.69 -1.33
N GLY A 423 17.87 15.94 -1.68
CA GLY A 423 18.80 17.07 -1.56
C GLY A 423 18.35 18.26 -2.42
N PRO A 424 18.97 19.44 -2.27
CA PRO A 424 18.61 20.62 -3.06
C PRO A 424 18.72 20.37 -4.57
N ALA A 425 17.67 20.68 -5.32
CA ALA A 425 17.59 20.50 -6.78
C ALA A 425 17.87 19.05 -7.27
N THR A 426 17.41 18.04 -6.52
CA THR A 426 17.43 16.62 -6.91
C THR A 426 16.10 16.17 -7.54
N ALA A 427 15.06 17.00 -7.46
CA ALA A 427 13.81 16.84 -8.19
C ALA A 427 14.05 16.91 -9.72
N PRO A 428 13.27 16.18 -10.53
CA PRO A 428 12.17 15.29 -10.14
C PRO A 428 12.65 13.89 -9.71
N GLY A 429 13.95 13.60 -9.74
CA GLY A 429 14.47 12.25 -9.50
C GLY A 429 14.20 11.75 -8.07
N SER A 430 14.45 12.59 -7.08
CA SER A 430 14.19 12.31 -5.65
C SER A 430 12.70 12.21 -5.28
N VAL A 431 11.81 12.61 -6.20
CA VAL A 431 10.34 12.45 -6.08
C VAL A 431 9.91 11.19 -6.83
N THR A 432 10.19 11.13 -8.13
CA THR A 432 9.78 10.05 -9.07
C THR A 432 10.46 8.71 -8.82
N ASN A 433 11.50 8.67 -7.98
CA ASN A 433 12.28 7.48 -7.66
C ASN A 433 12.85 7.53 -6.22
N LYS A 434 12.13 8.18 -5.28
CA LYS A 434 12.47 8.25 -3.84
C LYS A 434 12.87 6.87 -3.30
N SER A 435 12.11 5.85 -3.67
CA SER A 435 12.22 4.45 -3.23
C SER A 435 13.21 3.55 -3.98
N GLY A 436 13.72 4.01 -5.12
CA GLY A 436 14.23 3.12 -6.16
C GLY A 436 13.10 2.36 -6.86
N GLY A 437 13.45 1.47 -7.78
CA GLY A 437 12.46 0.68 -8.53
C GLY A 437 11.78 1.40 -9.71
N LYS A 438 11.95 2.73 -9.86
CA LYS A 438 11.20 3.58 -10.79
C LYS A 438 9.68 3.32 -10.75
N PRO A 439 8.99 3.71 -9.66
CA PRO A 439 7.54 3.52 -9.49
C PRO A 439 6.70 4.11 -10.63
N VAL A 440 5.68 3.37 -11.06
CA VAL A 440 4.61 3.88 -11.93
C VAL A 440 3.24 3.47 -11.35
N PRO A 441 2.23 4.36 -11.34
CA PRO A 441 2.35 5.81 -11.51
C PRO A 441 3.22 6.42 -10.39
N THR A 442 3.77 7.63 -10.57
CA THR A 442 4.58 8.28 -9.52
C THR A 442 3.77 8.58 -8.26
N PHE A 443 2.52 9.01 -8.44
CA PHE A 443 1.58 9.33 -7.37
C PHE A 443 0.39 8.38 -7.40
N LEU A 444 -0.02 7.93 -6.21
CA LEU A 444 -1.20 7.09 -6.00
C LEU A 444 -1.64 7.27 -4.55
N VAL A 445 -2.91 7.61 -4.34
CA VAL A 445 -3.53 7.81 -3.03
C VAL A 445 -4.99 7.39 -3.04
N ASN A 446 -5.49 7.00 -1.87
CA ASN A 446 -6.90 6.88 -1.60
C ASN A 446 -7.42 8.23 -1.06
N PRO A 447 -8.46 8.84 -1.66
CA PRO A 447 -8.96 10.12 -1.19
C PRO A 447 -9.57 10.04 0.22
N ILE A 448 -9.90 8.85 0.74
CA ILE A 448 -10.40 8.64 2.10
C ILE A 448 -9.26 8.45 3.11
N MET A 449 -8.24 7.64 2.79
CA MET A 449 -7.14 7.34 3.72
C MET A 449 -6.02 8.39 3.73
N GLU A 450 -5.82 9.07 2.62
CA GLU A 450 -4.81 10.10 2.40
C GLU A 450 -5.47 11.46 2.05
N THR A 451 -6.64 11.75 2.64
CA THR A 451 -7.43 12.97 2.39
C THR A 451 -6.56 14.24 2.38
N TYR A 452 -5.74 14.40 3.43
CA TYR A 452 -4.96 15.62 3.71
C TYR A 452 -3.58 15.67 3.04
N PHE A 453 -3.19 14.61 2.32
CA PHE A 453 -1.91 14.43 1.61
C PHE A 453 -1.97 15.05 0.20
N GLN A 454 -3.17 15.35 -0.26
CA GLN A 454 -3.48 15.86 -1.59
C GLN A 454 -3.32 17.39 -1.64
N ALA A 455 -2.13 17.89 -1.32
CA ALA A 455 -1.84 19.33 -1.34
C ALA A 455 -1.75 19.90 -2.78
N GLY A 456 -1.38 19.08 -3.76
CA GLY A 456 -1.27 19.49 -5.16
C GLY A 456 0.00 20.28 -5.41
N ASN A 457 -0.10 21.59 -5.71
CA ASN A 457 1.08 22.41 -6.04
C ASN A 457 1.82 22.84 -4.76
N GLN A 458 3.02 22.28 -4.54
CA GLN A 458 3.85 22.56 -3.36
C GLN A 458 5.34 22.40 -3.64
N PRO A 459 6.26 22.97 -2.82
CA PRO A 459 7.66 22.60 -2.84
C PRO A 459 7.85 21.09 -2.61
N ALA A 460 8.85 20.46 -3.23
CA ALA A 460 9.12 19.04 -3.03
C ALA A 460 9.50 18.69 -1.56
N THR A 461 10.06 19.63 -0.80
CA THR A 461 10.22 19.52 0.67
C THR A 461 8.91 19.24 1.39
N ASN A 462 7.78 19.72 0.89
CA ASN A 462 6.48 19.58 1.55
C ASN A 462 5.78 18.24 1.21
N GLN A 463 6.44 17.35 0.46
CA GLN A 463 6.03 15.95 0.41
C GLN A 463 6.18 15.30 1.79
N GLU A 464 5.49 14.17 1.97
CA GLU A 464 5.45 13.51 3.26
C GLU A 464 6.83 13.17 3.81
N GLU A 465 6.93 13.30 5.14
CA GLU A 465 8.16 13.25 5.94
C GLU A 465 9.11 14.45 5.77
N GLY A 466 8.71 15.52 5.07
CA GLY A 466 9.57 16.67 4.83
C GLY A 466 10.69 16.37 3.81
N ASN A 467 10.47 15.40 2.91
CA ASN A 467 11.52 14.68 2.21
C ASN A 467 11.09 14.30 0.77
N PRO A 468 11.78 14.77 -0.29
CA PRO A 468 13.15 15.29 -0.30
C PRO A 468 13.29 16.78 0.08
N PRO A 469 14.35 17.20 0.79
CA PRO A 469 14.62 18.60 1.11
C PRO A 469 15.04 19.38 -0.16
N ASP A 470 14.06 19.79 -0.94
CA ASP A 470 14.18 20.43 -2.24
C ASP A 470 13.05 21.46 -2.44
N ALA A 471 13.42 22.73 -2.61
CA ALA A 471 12.46 23.82 -2.78
C ALA A 471 11.77 23.85 -4.16
N THR A 472 12.13 22.95 -5.08
CA THR A 472 11.54 22.86 -6.42
C THR A 472 10.01 22.72 -6.34
N PRO A 473 9.22 23.64 -6.94
CA PRO A 473 7.77 23.50 -7.00
C PRO A 473 7.37 22.31 -7.88
N ILE A 474 6.51 21.44 -7.34
CA ILE A 474 5.97 20.26 -8.00
C ILE A 474 4.45 20.19 -7.80
N PHE A 475 3.77 19.46 -8.68
CA PHE A 475 2.46 18.91 -8.36
C PHE A 475 2.67 17.55 -7.70
N ALA A 476 2.22 17.39 -6.46
CA ALA A 476 2.34 16.18 -5.67
C ALA A 476 1.05 15.89 -4.90
N THR A 477 0.63 14.63 -4.94
CA THR A 477 -0.47 14.09 -4.14
C THR A 477 -0.08 12.81 -3.44
N GLU A 478 1.23 12.60 -3.24
CA GLU A 478 1.86 11.47 -2.56
C GLU A 478 1.83 10.09 -3.26
N SER A 479 2.67 9.19 -2.73
CA SER A 479 3.13 7.97 -3.38
C SER A 479 3.27 6.85 -2.35
N CYS A 480 2.52 5.75 -2.51
CA CYS A 480 2.57 4.61 -1.59
C CYS A 480 4.00 4.05 -1.45
N ILE A 481 4.63 3.65 -2.57
CA ILE A 481 6.01 3.17 -2.60
C ILE A 481 6.97 4.27 -2.07
N GLY A 482 6.77 5.53 -2.48
CA GLY A 482 7.65 6.64 -2.08
C GLY A 482 7.71 6.86 -0.57
N CYS A 483 6.55 6.98 0.08
CA CYS A 483 6.40 7.13 1.53
C CYS A 483 6.80 5.86 2.28
N HIS A 484 6.28 4.69 1.90
CA HIS A 484 6.64 3.44 2.58
C HIS A 484 8.13 3.09 2.43
N SER A 485 8.85 3.59 1.42
CA SER A 485 10.30 3.40 1.32
C SER A 485 11.09 3.95 2.49
N SER A 486 10.57 4.98 3.18
CA SER A 486 11.21 5.58 4.35
C SER A 486 11.05 4.75 5.62
N ALA A 487 10.21 3.70 5.62
CA ALA A 487 9.96 2.84 6.76
C ALA A 487 11.26 2.19 7.29
N PRO A 488 11.66 2.48 8.54
CA PRO A 488 12.88 1.93 9.12
C PRO A 488 12.60 0.80 10.13
N THR A 489 13.64 0.03 10.46
CA THR A 489 13.71 -0.75 11.71
C THR A 489 14.30 0.07 12.85
N ALA A 490 14.16 -0.39 14.09
CA ALA A 490 15.05 0.03 15.18
C ALA A 490 16.46 -0.54 14.96
N TYR A 491 17.47 0.30 15.12
CA TYR A 491 18.89 -0.03 14.94
C TYR A 491 19.68 0.03 16.26
N SER A 492 19.37 1.01 17.12
CA SER A 492 19.95 1.10 18.47
C SER A 492 19.08 1.92 19.40
N THR A 493 19.53 2.15 20.64
CA THR A 493 18.85 3.03 21.61
C THR A 493 19.81 4.01 22.25
N ILE A 494 19.37 5.25 22.46
CA ILE A 494 20.06 6.22 23.30
C ILE A 494 19.47 6.13 24.73
N PRO A 495 20.28 5.90 25.77
CA PRO A 495 19.83 5.92 27.16
C PRO A 495 19.26 7.28 27.57
N GLY A 496 18.17 7.29 28.33
CA GLY A 496 17.55 8.50 28.87
C GLY A 496 16.15 8.23 29.44
N PRO A 497 15.53 9.21 30.12
CA PRO A 497 14.11 9.22 30.45
C PRO A 497 13.36 10.22 29.54
N PRO A 498 12.62 9.77 28.50
CA PRO A 498 12.43 8.40 28.03
C PRO A 498 13.63 7.87 27.21
N ARG A 499 13.70 6.54 27.06
CA ARG A 499 14.70 5.88 26.21
C ARG A 499 14.34 6.10 24.74
N ARG A 500 15.24 6.73 23.97
CA ARG A 500 15.00 7.03 22.56
C ARG A 500 15.47 5.89 21.66
N VAL A 501 14.65 5.52 20.67
CA VAL A 501 15.01 4.58 19.59
C VAL A 501 15.75 5.33 18.49
N VAL A 502 16.82 4.73 17.97
CA VAL A 502 17.51 5.17 16.74
C VAL A 502 17.01 4.31 15.59
N SER A 503 16.44 4.94 14.58
CA SER A 503 15.97 4.28 13.37
C SER A 503 17.14 3.89 12.44
N GLY A 504 16.98 2.77 11.74
CA GLY A 504 17.82 2.40 10.61
C GLY A 504 17.60 3.30 9.38
N PRO A 505 18.39 3.11 8.31
CA PRO A 505 18.29 3.90 7.10
C PRO A 505 16.99 3.62 6.32
N GLN A 506 16.74 4.44 5.29
CA GLN A 506 15.68 4.19 4.29
C GLN A 506 15.72 2.74 3.79
N LEU A 507 14.54 2.18 3.51
CA LEU A 507 14.28 0.79 3.12
C LEU A 507 14.59 -0.28 4.20
N SER A 508 15.16 0.06 5.37
CA SER A 508 15.55 -0.97 6.36
C SER A 508 14.37 -1.78 6.92
N GLY A 509 13.16 -1.19 6.96
CA GLY A 509 11.90 -1.87 7.29
C GLY A 509 11.18 -2.53 6.11
N ASP A 510 11.81 -2.59 4.93
CA ASP A 510 11.28 -3.31 3.75
C ASP A 510 9.85 -2.92 3.36
N PHE A 511 9.57 -1.62 3.42
CA PHE A 511 8.28 -0.98 3.15
C PHE A 511 7.17 -1.18 4.21
N SER A 512 7.36 -1.94 5.29
CA SER A 512 6.36 -1.95 6.39
C SER A 512 6.71 -0.91 7.47
N TRP A 513 5.85 0.10 7.59
CA TRP A 513 5.93 1.12 8.64
C TRP A 513 5.62 0.56 10.05
N LEU A 514 4.96 -0.61 10.14
CA LEU A 514 4.56 -1.22 11.41
C LEU A 514 5.78 -1.52 12.30
N LEU A 515 6.92 -1.86 11.70
CA LEU A 515 8.16 -2.17 12.40
C LEU A 515 8.61 -1.01 13.32
N SER A 516 8.64 0.23 12.83
CA SER A 516 9.03 1.38 13.67
C SER A 516 7.88 1.97 14.47
N GLN A 517 6.65 1.94 13.93
CA GLN A 517 5.51 2.61 14.56
C GLN A 517 4.90 1.77 15.71
N ARG A 518 4.82 0.45 15.54
CA ARG A 518 4.07 -0.44 16.45
C ARG A 518 4.93 -1.20 17.44
N ALA A 519 6.18 -1.55 17.09
CA ALA A 519 7.10 -2.15 18.05
C ALA A 519 7.26 -1.29 19.32
N LYS A 520 7.28 -1.95 20.48
CA LYS A 520 7.52 -1.33 21.79
C LYS A 520 8.68 -2.03 22.51
N PHE A 521 9.16 -1.43 23.59
CA PHE A 521 9.99 -2.17 24.54
C PHE A 521 9.10 -3.16 25.31
N PRO A 522 9.60 -4.37 25.61
CA PRO A 522 8.96 -5.24 26.57
C PRO A 522 8.71 -4.51 27.89
N ALA A 523 7.54 -4.72 28.49
CA ALA A 523 7.29 -4.25 29.85
C ALA A 523 8.38 -4.79 30.81
N PRO A 524 8.79 -4.04 31.85
CA PRO A 524 9.68 -4.56 32.87
C PRO A 524 9.09 -5.85 33.44
N ALA A 525 9.91 -6.88 33.61
CA ALA A 525 9.48 -8.07 34.34
C ALA A 525 8.99 -7.63 35.72
N ALA A 526 7.77 -8.06 36.10
CA ALA A 526 7.28 -7.84 37.44
C ALA A 526 8.31 -8.37 38.45
N PRO A 527 8.52 -7.70 39.60
CA PRO A 527 9.33 -8.25 40.67
C PRO A 527 8.84 -9.67 40.97
N LYS A 528 9.77 -10.63 41.08
CA LYS A 528 9.43 -11.93 41.65
C LYS A 528 9.19 -11.69 43.14
N GLU A 529 7.96 -11.89 43.57
CA GLU A 529 7.60 -11.99 45.00
C GLU A 529 8.23 -13.25 45.64
#